data_AF-A0A0S8HN92-F1
#
_entry.id   AF-A0A0S8HN92-F1
#
_cell.length_a   1.000
_cell.length_b   1.000
_cell.length_c   1.000
_cell.angle_alpha   90.00
_cell.angle_beta   90.00
_cell.angle_gamma   90.00
#
_symmetry.space_group_name_H-M   'P 1'
#
loop_
_entity.id
_entity.type
_entity.pdbx_description
1 polymer ?
#
loop_
_entity_poly.entity_id
_entity_poly.type
_entity_poly.pdbx_seq_one_letter_code
_entity_poly.pdbx_strand_id
1 'polypeptide(L)'
;MGDKLHWLVAGILGTGVAFIIIVLVFFPSPSRPTSATLGSDKLAELQPRKEITLVLPAKPSAEGDAGDDYHRAIELYKQNHDAIVEVCARLPQVVAGQDKLTEADRKLLDPIQEAIAAGAAKKGMTYSFRLTPSKIESPYHAAEAADFQNLANVPIFLSCACQAAGEQMYPKAEKCLFDLFTMGYHMMAERARMETILYGVGLQKNACDLLVRLYATKWDKPDRARQVRHYAEGLAQIELVYSGHYNRVIWRLPPALNPGDVFNLVENHADRAVRLEAVLALGVVKLTCNRRGDRMKVRRLIAKKLGSSDPIDREFAKAADALDAELLRRLAQAR
;
A
#
# COMPACT_ATOMS: atom_id res chain seq x y z
N MET A 1 -10.06 -66.51 33.15
CA MET A 1 -9.02 -65.79 32.37
C MET A 1 -9.58 -64.50 31.76
N GLY A 2 -10.34 -63.70 32.52
CA GLY A 2 -11.04 -62.51 32.01
C GLY A 2 -10.35 -61.16 32.26
N ASP A 3 -9.41 -61.07 33.21
CA ASP A 3 -8.94 -59.73 33.67
C ASP A 3 -7.67 -59.22 32.99
N LYS A 4 -6.80 -60.09 32.48
CA LYS A 4 -5.51 -59.67 31.90
C LYS A 4 -5.67 -58.85 30.62
N LEU A 5 -6.69 -59.13 29.82
CA LEU A 5 -6.99 -58.39 28.61
C LEU A 5 -7.50 -56.96 28.93
N HIS A 6 -8.32 -56.81 29.98
CA HIS A 6 -8.83 -55.51 30.42
C HIS A 6 -7.71 -54.60 30.96
N TRP A 7 -6.75 -55.15 31.72
CA TRP A 7 -5.59 -54.39 32.20
C TRP A 7 -4.66 -53.94 31.05
N LEU A 8 -4.46 -54.79 30.04
CA LEU A 8 -3.66 -54.43 28.86
C LEU A 8 -4.34 -53.30 28.05
N VAL A 9 -5.65 -53.43 27.80
CA VAL A 9 -6.43 -52.43 27.08
C VAL A 9 -6.49 -51.10 27.85
N ALA A 10 -6.69 -51.14 29.17
CA ALA A 10 -6.66 -49.96 30.03
C ALA A 10 -5.28 -49.29 30.06
N GLY A 11 -4.19 -50.06 30.06
CA GLY A 11 -2.82 -49.54 29.99
C GLY A 11 -2.53 -48.83 28.66
N ILE A 12 -2.97 -49.41 27.53
CA ILE A 12 -2.83 -48.79 26.20
C ILE A 12 -3.66 -47.50 26.12
N LEU A 13 -4.91 -47.52 26.59
CA LEU A 13 -5.77 -46.34 26.65
C LEU A 13 -5.18 -45.24 27.56
N GLY A 14 -4.72 -45.60 28.75
CA GLY A 14 -4.11 -44.66 29.70
C GLY A 14 -2.84 -44.02 29.14
N THR A 15 -1.97 -44.81 28.52
CA THR A 15 -0.75 -44.31 27.86
C THR A 15 -1.08 -43.42 26.66
N GLY A 16 -2.07 -43.81 25.85
CA GLY A 16 -2.55 -43.01 24.72
C GLY A 16 -3.12 -41.65 25.17
N VAL A 17 -3.95 -41.63 26.21
CA VAL A 17 -4.50 -40.38 26.78
C VAL A 17 -3.39 -39.52 27.37
N ALA A 18 -2.44 -40.11 28.11
CA ALA A 18 -1.29 -39.38 28.65
C ALA A 18 -0.44 -38.77 27.54
N PHE A 19 -0.19 -39.51 26.45
CA PHE A 19 0.52 -39.00 25.28
C PHE A 19 -0.23 -37.85 24.61
N ILE A 20 -1.55 -37.95 24.43
CA ILE A 20 -2.37 -36.86 23.87
C ILE A 20 -2.31 -35.61 24.75
N ILE A 21 -2.40 -35.77 26.07
CA ILE A 21 -2.29 -34.64 27.02
C ILE A 21 -0.90 -34.00 26.93
N ILE A 22 0.17 -34.80 26.91
CA ILE A 22 1.53 -34.31 26.72
C ILE A 22 1.63 -33.53 25.41
N VAL A 23 1.14 -34.07 24.30
CA VAL A 23 1.19 -33.38 23.00
C VAL A 23 0.41 -32.06 23.04
N LEU A 24 -0.81 -32.04 23.59
CA LEU A 24 -1.62 -30.82 23.67
C LEU A 24 -1.01 -29.74 24.56
N VAL A 25 -0.37 -30.14 25.67
CA VAL A 25 0.21 -29.22 26.65
C VAL A 25 1.59 -28.70 26.23
N PHE A 26 2.43 -29.58 25.67
CA PHE A 26 3.81 -29.25 25.27
C PHE A 26 3.93 -28.76 23.83
N PHE A 27 3.00 -29.14 22.93
CA PHE A 27 2.97 -28.72 21.53
C PHE A 27 1.64 -28.02 21.19
N PRO A 28 1.34 -26.88 21.84
CA PRO A 28 0.10 -26.15 21.58
C PRO A 28 0.06 -25.69 20.13
N SER A 29 -0.98 -26.11 19.40
CA SER A 29 -1.15 -25.71 18.00
C SER A 29 -1.59 -24.24 17.90
N PRO A 30 -1.03 -23.46 16.95
CA PRO A 30 -1.50 -22.11 16.67
C PRO A 30 -2.93 -22.13 16.12
N SER A 31 -3.59 -20.99 16.21
CA SER A 31 -4.89 -20.74 15.59
C SER A 31 -4.79 -20.96 14.08
N ARG A 32 -5.81 -21.63 13.52
CA ARG A 32 -5.90 -21.90 12.09
C ARG A 32 -6.35 -20.63 11.35
N PRO A 33 -5.84 -20.38 10.12
CA PRO A 33 -6.38 -19.33 9.28
C PRO A 33 -7.85 -19.57 8.93
N THR A 34 -8.57 -18.50 8.65
CA THR A 34 -9.96 -18.53 8.20
C THR A 34 -10.05 -18.47 6.67
N SER A 35 -11.26 -18.55 6.14
CA SER A 35 -11.53 -18.32 4.71
C SER A 35 -11.06 -16.95 4.21
N ALA A 36 -10.77 -15.98 5.10
CA ALA A 36 -10.26 -14.68 4.71
C ALA A 36 -8.86 -14.75 4.06
N THR A 37 -8.09 -15.81 4.32
CA THR A 37 -6.70 -15.95 3.84
C THR A 37 -6.39 -17.31 3.20
N LEU A 38 -7.35 -18.23 3.09
CA LEU A 38 -7.15 -19.58 2.54
C LEU A 38 -7.29 -19.67 1.01
N GLY A 39 -7.92 -18.70 0.34
CA GLY A 39 -8.07 -18.69 -1.11
C GLY A 39 -6.76 -18.36 -1.83
N SER A 40 -6.46 -19.04 -2.94
CA SER A 40 -5.28 -18.73 -3.75
C SER A 40 -5.30 -17.31 -4.32
N ASP A 41 -6.49 -16.80 -4.62
CA ASP A 41 -6.74 -15.40 -5.01
C ASP A 41 -6.45 -14.39 -3.88
N LYS A 42 -6.48 -14.84 -2.61
CA LYS A 42 -6.17 -14.04 -1.41
C LYS A 42 -4.70 -14.05 -1.03
N LEU A 43 -3.90 -14.87 -1.69
CA LEU A 43 -2.45 -14.98 -1.46
C LEU A 43 -1.64 -14.60 -2.69
N ALA A 44 -2.27 -14.36 -3.84
CA ALA A 44 -1.59 -13.96 -5.06
C ALA A 44 -1.08 -12.52 -4.99
N GLU A 45 -0.02 -12.24 -5.75
CA GLU A 45 0.41 -10.86 -5.99
C GLU A 45 -0.64 -10.18 -6.89
N LEU A 46 -1.07 -8.98 -6.49
CA LEU A 46 -2.11 -8.26 -7.22
C LEU A 46 -1.47 -7.25 -8.15
N GLN A 47 -1.62 -7.49 -9.45
CA GLN A 47 -1.28 -6.55 -10.50
C GLN A 47 -2.52 -6.17 -11.29
N PRO A 48 -2.55 -4.98 -11.91
CA PRO A 48 -3.61 -4.65 -12.86
C PRO A 48 -3.68 -5.75 -13.92
N ARG A 49 -4.86 -6.32 -14.14
CA ARG A 49 -5.07 -7.38 -15.17
C ARG A 49 -4.80 -6.91 -16.60
N LYS A 50 -4.56 -5.62 -16.78
CA LYS A 50 -4.52 -4.93 -18.05
C LYS A 50 -3.24 -4.12 -18.11
N GLU A 51 -2.65 -4.09 -19.30
CA GLU A 51 -1.39 -3.40 -19.53
C GLU A 51 -1.55 -1.90 -19.31
N ILE A 52 -0.54 -1.29 -18.69
CA ILE A 52 -0.48 0.16 -18.46
C ILE A 52 -0.54 0.97 -19.77
N THR A 53 -0.23 0.34 -20.91
CA THR A 53 -0.29 0.94 -22.25
C THR A 53 -1.71 1.21 -22.74
N LEU A 54 -2.74 0.72 -22.04
CA LEU A 54 -4.12 1.19 -22.28
C LEU A 54 -4.27 2.67 -21.90
N VAL A 55 -3.50 3.14 -20.92
CA VAL A 55 -3.51 4.54 -20.46
C VAL A 55 -2.35 5.29 -21.09
N LEU A 56 -1.12 4.79 -20.92
CA LEU A 56 0.11 5.45 -21.37
C LEU A 56 0.43 5.11 -22.83
N PRO A 57 1.07 6.03 -23.58
CA PRO A 57 1.51 5.75 -24.95
C PRO A 57 2.67 4.73 -25.00
N ALA A 58 3.49 4.66 -23.95
CA ALA A 58 4.58 3.72 -23.80
C ALA A 58 4.85 3.44 -22.31
N LYS A 59 5.55 2.33 -22.01
CA LYS A 59 6.03 2.07 -20.66
C LYS A 59 7.20 3.00 -20.34
N PRO A 60 7.31 3.53 -19.11
CA PRO A 60 8.49 4.27 -18.66
C PRO A 60 9.76 3.43 -18.83
N SER A 61 10.82 4.05 -19.35
CA SER A 61 12.03 3.34 -19.77
C SER A 61 13.32 4.10 -19.54
N ALA A 62 13.27 5.36 -19.12
CA ALA A 62 14.47 6.14 -18.84
C ALA A 62 15.28 5.53 -17.69
N GLU A 63 16.58 5.73 -17.73
CA GLU A 63 17.52 5.26 -16.71
C GLU A 63 17.45 6.08 -15.42
N GLY A 64 17.94 5.49 -14.33
CA GLY A 64 17.95 6.09 -13.00
C GLY A 64 16.73 5.71 -12.16
N ASP A 65 16.69 6.22 -10.94
CA ASP A 65 15.64 5.96 -9.96
C ASP A 65 14.63 7.11 -9.94
N ALA A 66 13.34 6.81 -10.14
CA ALA A 66 12.27 7.82 -10.12
C ALA A 66 12.11 8.49 -8.74
N GLY A 67 12.52 7.79 -7.68
CA GLY A 67 12.41 8.28 -6.31
C GLY A 67 13.22 9.55 -6.08
N ASP A 68 14.36 9.72 -6.75
CA ASP A 68 15.18 10.94 -6.62
C ASP A 68 14.43 12.18 -7.11
N ASP A 69 13.76 12.08 -8.26
CA ASP A 69 13.04 13.21 -8.83
C ASP A 69 11.75 13.49 -8.05
N TYR A 70 11.04 12.44 -7.62
CA TYR A 70 9.87 12.62 -6.77
C TYR A 70 10.22 13.21 -5.41
N HIS A 71 11.36 12.82 -4.81
CA HIS A 71 11.83 13.42 -3.58
C HIS A 71 12.16 14.90 -3.78
N ARG A 72 12.85 15.26 -4.87
CA ARG A 72 13.07 16.66 -5.24
C ARG A 72 11.74 17.43 -5.39
N ALA A 73 10.74 16.82 -6.02
CA ALA A 73 9.42 17.43 -6.18
C ALA A 73 8.72 17.64 -4.82
N ILE A 74 8.82 16.69 -3.90
CA ILE A 74 8.30 16.79 -2.53
C ILE A 74 9.01 17.91 -1.76
N GLU A 75 10.33 18.02 -1.85
CA GLU A 75 11.08 19.08 -1.16
C GLU A 75 10.71 20.47 -1.68
N LEU A 76 10.59 20.63 -3.01
CA LEU A 76 10.12 21.88 -3.62
C LEU A 76 8.68 22.22 -3.18
N TYR A 77 7.81 21.21 -3.08
CA TYR A 77 6.44 21.39 -2.60
C TYR A 77 6.41 21.82 -1.13
N LYS A 78 7.16 21.16 -0.25
CA LYS A 78 7.22 21.48 1.19
C LYS A 78 7.78 22.87 1.44
N GLN A 79 8.81 23.29 0.69
CA GLN A 79 9.39 24.63 0.80
C GLN A 79 8.41 25.76 0.44
N ASN A 80 7.39 25.44 -0.36
CA ASN A 80 6.44 26.42 -0.90
C ASN A 80 4.98 26.08 -0.59
N HIS A 81 4.75 25.25 0.44
CA HIS A 81 3.46 24.60 0.70
C HIS A 81 2.29 25.58 0.69
N ASP A 82 2.35 26.64 1.51
CA ASP A 82 1.22 27.55 1.70
C ASP A 82 0.88 28.32 0.42
N ALA A 83 1.90 28.76 -0.32
CA ALA A 83 1.72 29.43 -1.60
C ALA A 83 1.11 28.48 -2.65
N ILE A 84 1.53 27.21 -2.69
CA ILE A 84 0.97 26.22 -3.60
C ILE A 84 -0.49 25.94 -3.26
N VAL A 85 -0.81 25.78 -1.97
CA VAL A 85 -2.19 25.57 -1.51
C VAL A 85 -3.08 26.74 -1.91
N GLU A 86 -2.62 27.97 -1.73
CA GLU A 86 -3.36 29.17 -2.15
C GLU A 86 -3.60 29.21 -3.67
N VAL A 87 -2.58 28.91 -4.47
CA VAL A 87 -2.73 28.82 -5.92
C VAL A 87 -3.72 27.72 -6.32
N CYS A 88 -3.59 26.53 -5.73
CA CYS A 88 -4.48 25.40 -6.03
C CYS A 88 -5.92 25.64 -5.57
N ALA A 89 -6.15 26.43 -4.53
CA ALA A 89 -7.50 26.80 -4.07
C ALA A 89 -8.28 27.60 -5.12
N ARG A 90 -7.60 28.27 -6.06
CA ARG A 90 -8.22 29.01 -7.18
C ARG A 90 -8.68 28.13 -8.34
N LEU A 91 -8.56 26.80 -8.22
CA LEU A 91 -8.93 25.86 -9.28
C LEU A 91 -10.36 26.06 -9.83
N PRO A 92 -11.41 26.26 -9.01
CA PRO A 92 -12.76 26.48 -9.52
C PRO A 92 -12.86 27.70 -10.44
N GLN A 93 -12.19 28.81 -10.09
CA GLN A 93 -12.17 30.05 -10.86
C GLN A 93 -11.40 29.87 -12.17
N VAL A 94 -10.27 29.15 -12.13
CA VAL A 94 -9.50 28.81 -13.33
C VAL A 94 -10.32 27.94 -14.30
N VAL A 95 -11.01 26.92 -13.79
CA VAL A 95 -11.87 26.04 -14.61
C VAL A 95 -13.07 26.79 -15.19
N ALA A 96 -13.62 27.76 -14.47
CA ALA A 96 -14.69 28.62 -14.94
C ALA A 96 -14.22 29.70 -15.94
N GLY A 97 -12.91 29.80 -16.21
CA GLY A 97 -12.32 30.84 -17.07
C GLY A 97 -12.32 32.24 -16.44
N GLN A 98 -12.62 32.34 -15.15
CA GLN A 98 -12.65 33.59 -14.38
C GLN A 98 -11.25 34.02 -13.91
N ASP A 99 -10.30 33.07 -13.89
CA ASP A 99 -8.92 33.30 -13.49
C ASP A 99 -7.96 32.57 -14.46
N LYS A 100 -6.70 33.02 -14.51
CA LYS A 100 -5.64 32.43 -15.31
C LYS A 100 -4.37 32.31 -14.48
N LEU A 101 -3.58 31.27 -14.75
CA LEU A 101 -2.26 31.12 -14.14
C LEU A 101 -1.38 32.30 -14.55
N THR A 102 -0.90 33.02 -13.55
CA THR A 102 0.08 34.09 -13.69
C THR A 102 1.48 33.51 -13.92
N GLU A 103 2.43 34.36 -14.30
CA GLU A 103 3.84 33.95 -14.39
C GLU A 103 4.41 33.50 -13.03
N ALA A 104 3.95 34.12 -11.93
CA ALA A 104 4.33 33.73 -10.58
C ALA A 104 3.84 32.32 -10.23
N ASP A 105 2.59 31.99 -10.60
CA ASP A 105 2.03 30.65 -10.40
C ASP A 105 2.83 29.59 -11.17
N ARG A 106 3.25 29.92 -12.40
CA ARG A 106 4.08 29.03 -13.21
C ARG A 106 5.47 28.82 -12.61
N LYS A 107 6.13 29.89 -12.16
CA LYS A 107 7.43 29.81 -11.47
C LYS A 107 7.36 28.92 -10.21
N LEU A 108 6.19 28.84 -9.59
CA LEU A 108 5.94 27.98 -8.43
C LEU A 108 5.70 26.51 -8.81
N LEU A 109 4.80 26.27 -9.77
CA LEU A 109 4.28 24.93 -10.07
C LEU A 109 5.11 24.16 -11.12
N ASP A 110 5.66 24.86 -12.12
CA ASP A 110 6.35 24.21 -13.24
C ASP A 110 7.61 23.44 -12.78
N PRO A 111 8.48 23.95 -11.88
CA PRO A 111 9.64 23.18 -11.39
C PRO A 111 9.25 21.87 -10.67
N ILE A 112 8.12 21.87 -9.98
CA ILE A 112 7.58 20.68 -9.31
C ILE A 112 7.08 19.69 -10.37
N GLN A 113 6.31 20.17 -11.35
CA GLN A 113 5.82 19.34 -12.45
C GLN A 113 6.96 18.75 -13.29
N GLU A 114 8.03 19.51 -13.52
CA GLU A 114 9.22 19.04 -14.23
C GLU A 114 9.90 17.89 -13.49
N ALA A 115 10.04 17.99 -12.16
CA ALA A 115 10.57 16.91 -11.34
C ALA A 115 9.65 15.67 -11.36
N ILE A 116 8.33 15.84 -11.27
CA ILE A 116 7.38 14.72 -11.41
C ILE A 116 7.52 14.08 -12.80
N ALA A 117 7.61 14.88 -13.86
CA ALA A 117 7.75 14.39 -15.24
C ALA A 117 9.06 13.63 -15.45
N ALA A 118 10.17 14.09 -14.85
CA ALA A 118 11.46 13.40 -14.88
C ALA A 118 11.36 12.02 -14.22
N GLY A 119 10.76 11.95 -13.03
CA GLY A 119 10.52 10.69 -12.32
C GLY A 119 9.59 9.76 -13.10
N ALA A 120 8.52 10.29 -13.70
CA ALA A 120 7.57 9.53 -14.50
C ALA A 120 8.19 8.94 -15.78
N ALA A 121 9.27 9.50 -16.31
CA ALA A 121 9.96 8.93 -17.47
C ALA A 121 10.76 7.66 -17.14
N LYS A 122 11.17 7.50 -15.87
CA LYS A 122 12.08 6.43 -15.42
C LYS A 122 11.38 5.10 -15.22
N LYS A 123 12.11 3.99 -15.36
CA LYS A 123 11.54 2.62 -15.34
C LYS A 123 10.90 2.21 -14.01
N GLY A 124 11.40 2.74 -12.89
CA GLY A 124 10.96 2.33 -11.57
C GLY A 124 11.47 3.26 -10.47
N MET A 125 11.05 2.94 -9.24
CA MET A 125 11.28 3.76 -8.06
C MET A 125 11.76 2.90 -6.89
N THR A 126 12.79 3.40 -6.21
CA THR A 126 13.17 2.97 -4.86
C THR A 126 13.16 4.20 -3.98
N TYR A 127 12.26 4.26 -3.01
CA TYR A 127 12.03 5.44 -2.17
C TYR A 127 12.08 5.11 -0.68
N SER A 128 11.32 4.09 -0.28
CA SER A 128 11.23 3.57 1.07
C SER A 128 12.61 3.12 1.57
N PHE A 129 13.00 3.61 2.74
CA PHE A 129 14.28 3.40 3.44
C PHE A 129 15.54 3.90 2.72
N ARG A 130 15.44 4.39 1.48
CA ARG A 130 16.54 5.04 0.75
C ARG A 130 16.52 6.56 0.91
N LEU A 131 15.34 7.15 0.73
CA LEU A 131 15.09 8.60 0.81
C LEU A 131 14.19 8.98 1.99
N THR A 132 13.77 7.97 2.76
CA THR A 132 12.99 8.09 3.99
C THR A 132 13.76 7.47 5.14
N PRO A 133 13.43 7.80 6.40
CA PRO A 133 14.07 7.17 7.55
C PRO A 133 14.07 5.65 7.44
N SER A 134 15.22 5.01 7.62
CA SER A 134 15.37 3.55 7.59
C SER A 134 14.87 2.88 8.88
N LYS A 135 13.81 3.42 9.48
CA LYS A 135 13.16 2.95 10.71
C LYS A 135 11.66 3.10 10.59
N ILE A 136 10.92 2.25 11.28
CA ILE A 136 9.45 2.32 11.33
C ILE A 136 9.05 2.73 12.73
N GLU A 137 8.44 3.90 12.84
CA GLU A 137 8.00 4.49 14.11
C GLU A 137 6.53 4.18 14.41
N SER A 138 6.17 4.23 15.69
CA SER A 138 4.79 4.04 16.14
C SER A 138 4.10 5.40 16.34
N PRO A 139 2.83 5.59 15.91
CA PRO A 139 2.01 4.64 15.15
C PRO A 139 2.53 4.44 13.71
N TYR A 140 2.37 3.21 13.18
CA TYR A 140 3.02 2.71 11.96
C TYR A 140 2.49 3.28 10.64
N HIS A 141 2.49 4.60 10.50
CA HIS A 141 2.06 5.29 9.28
C HIS A 141 3.19 5.43 8.27
N ALA A 142 2.85 5.35 6.99
CA ALA A 142 3.74 5.73 5.89
C ALA A 142 3.55 7.23 5.59
N ALA A 143 4.17 8.11 6.38
CA ALA A 143 4.04 9.56 6.22
C ALA A 143 4.42 10.01 4.79
N GLU A 144 5.37 9.33 4.17
CA GLU A 144 5.78 9.53 2.79
C GLU A 144 4.64 9.36 1.79
N ALA A 145 3.68 8.47 2.05
CA ALA A 145 2.56 8.25 1.15
C ALA A 145 1.62 9.48 1.10
N ALA A 146 1.49 10.20 2.22
CA ALA A 146 0.75 11.46 2.28
C ALA A 146 1.47 12.58 1.50
N ASP A 147 2.81 12.61 1.53
CA ASP A 147 3.59 13.58 0.73
C ASP A 147 3.31 13.41 -0.77
N PHE A 148 3.25 12.17 -1.28
CA PHE A 148 2.87 11.91 -2.68
C PHE A 148 1.43 12.33 -2.99
N GLN A 149 0.50 12.15 -2.04
CA GLN A 149 -0.88 12.59 -2.23
C GLN A 149 -0.98 14.12 -2.31
N ASN A 150 -0.24 14.85 -1.45
CA ASN A 150 -0.18 16.30 -1.50
C ASN A 150 0.45 16.79 -2.81
N LEU A 151 1.52 16.14 -3.24
CA LEU A 151 2.21 16.43 -4.50
C LEU A 151 1.29 16.27 -5.72
N ALA A 152 0.36 15.32 -5.70
CA ALA A 152 -0.59 15.07 -6.79
C ALA A 152 -1.49 16.28 -7.11
N ASN A 153 -1.68 17.22 -6.19
CA ASN A 153 -2.46 18.43 -6.43
C ASN A 153 -1.88 19.28 -7.57
N VAL A 154 -0.55 19.28 -7.75
CA VAL A 154 0.14 20.06 -8.78
C VAL A 154 -0.22 19.58 -10.20
N PRO A 155 0.03 18.32 -10.61
CA PRO A 155 -0.35 17.84 -11.94
C PRO A 155 -1.86 17.89 -12.18
N ILE A 156 -2.69 17.67 -11.14
CA ILE A 156 -4.15 17.81 -11.26
C ILE A 156 -4.51 19.24 -11.64
N PHE A 157 -4.04 20.22 -10.86
CA PHE A 157 -4.30 21.63 -11.09
C PHE A 157 -3.83 22.07 -12.48
N LEU A 158 -2.58 21.75 -12.84
CA LEU A 158 -2.01 22.09 -14.15
C LEU A 158 -2.77 21.45 -15.30
N SER A 159 -3.24 20.21 -15.15
CA SER A 159 -4.07 19.56 -16.17
C SER A 159 -5.39 20.29 -16.38
N CYS A 160 -6.09 20.66 -15.30
CA CYS A 160 -7.36 21.37 -15.36
C CYS A 160 -7.19 22.77 -15.94
N ALA A 161 -6.12 23.48 -15.55
CA ALA A 161 -5.76 24.78 -16.10
C ALA A 161 -5.48 24.71 -17.61
N CYS A 162 -4.77 23.67 -18.06
CA CYS A 162 -4.56 23.43 -19.49
C CYS A 162 -5.88 23.15 -20.22
N GLN A 163 -6.78 22.35 -19.63
CA GLN A 163 -8.10 22.09 -20.22
C GLN A 163 -8.95 23.36 -20.34
N ALA A 164 -8.90 24.25 -19.35
CA ALA A 164 -9.61 25.53 -19.39
C ALA A 164 -9.04 26.50 -20.43
N ALA A 165 -7.74 26.39 -20.74
CA ALA A 165 -7.07 27.25 -21.72
C ALA A 165 -7.40 26.94 -23.19
N GLY A 166 -8.07 25.80 -23.47
CA GLY A 166 -8.56 25.44 -24.81
C GLY A 166 -7.95 24.16 -25.38
N GLU A 167 -8.48 23.73 -26.53
CA GLU A 167 -8.17 22.45 -27.16
C GLU A 167 -6.69 22.26 -27.49
N GLN A 168 -6.01 23.33 -27.90
CA GLN A 168 -4.57 23.33 -28.19
C GLN A 168 -3.71 22.94 -26.99
N MET A 169 -4.25 23.03 -25.77
CA MET A 169 -3.56 22.68 -24.52
C MET A 169 -3.92 21.28 -24.00
N TYR A 170 -4.84 20.55 -24.63
CA TYR A 170 -5.23 19.19 -24.21
C TYR A 170 -4.07 18.18 -24.20
N PRO A 171 -3.12 18.19 -25.16
CA PRO A 171 -1.94 17.33 -25.07
C PRO A 171 -1.09 17.59 -23.81
N LYS A 172 -0.95 18.86 -23.40
CA LYS A 172 -0.23 19.21 -22.17
C LYS A 172 -1.00 18.76 -20.92
N ALA A 173 -2.33 18.88 -20.93
CA ALA A 173 -3.18 18.35 -19.86
C ALA A 173 -3.04 16.83 -19.72
N GLU A 174 -3.12 16.11 -20.85
CA GLU A 174 -2.94 14.66 -20.92
C GLU A 174 -1.57 14.24 -20.37
N LYS A 175 -0.49 14.94 -20.76
CA LYS A 175 0.85 14.67 -20.24
C LYS A 175 0.94 14.81 -18.72
N CYS A 176 0.36 15.85 -18.13
CA CYS A 176 0.34 16.03 -16.67
C CYS A 176 -0.36 14.85 -15.97
N LEU A 177 -1.45 14.35 -16.56
CA LEU A 177 -2.20 13.20 -16.04
C LEU A 177 -1.45 11.87 -16.23
N PHE A 178 -0.70 11.71 -17.33
CA PHE A 178 0.20 10.56 -17.50
C PHE A 178 1.33 10.56 -16.47
N ASP A 179 1.86 11.73 -16.12
CA ASP A 179 2.91 11.85 -15.12
C ASP A 179 2.39 11.48 -13.72
N LEU A 180 1.19 11.98 -13.36
CA LEU A 180 0.49 11.58 -12.14
C LEU A 180 0.19 10.08 -12.09
N PHE A 181 -0.35 9.53 -13.19
CA PHE A 181 -0.65 8.11 -13.29
C PHE A 181 0.61 7.26 -13.07
N THR A 182 1.71 7.65 -13.71
CA THR A 182 2.97 6.91 -13.63
C THR A 182 3.60 6.99 -12.25
N MET A 183 3.50 8.14 -11.57
CA MET A 183 3.88 8.26 -10.16
C MET A 183 3.10 7.27 -9.28
N GLY A 184 1.77 7.19 -9.45
CA GLY A 184 0.96 6.22 -8.74
C GLY A 184 1.30 4.76 -9.08
N TYR A 185 1.68 4.47 -10.33
CA TYR A 185 2.17 3.17 -10.76
C TYR A 185 3.51 2.81 -10.07
N HIS A 186 4.45 3.74 -9.99
CA HIS A 186 5.73 3.56 -9.30
C HIS A 186 5.54 3.29 -7.79
N MET A 187 4.66 4.04 -7.13
CA MET A 187 4.28 3.80 -5.73
C MET A 187 3.74 2.38 -5.51
N MET A 188 2.89 1.90 -6.41
CA MET A 188 2.37 0.54 -6.36
C MET A 188 3.47 -0.51 -6.62
N ALA A 189 4.34 -0.27 -7.59
CA ALA A 189 5.38 -1.21 -8.01
C ALA A 189 6.53 -1.39 -7.01
N GLU A 190 6.76 -0.42 -6.13
CA GLU A 190 7.81 -0.50 -5.10
C GLU A 190 7.57 -1.64 -4.08
N ARG A 191 6.29 -1.95 -3.80
CA ARG A 191 5.89 -3.03 -2.88
C ARG A 191 6.55 -2.98 -1.49
N ALA A 192 6.84 -1.79 -0.99
CA ALA A 192 7.45 -1.60 0.33
C ALA A 192 6.43 -1.45 1.47
N ARG A 193 5.31 -0.74 1.24
CA ARG A 193 4.22 -0.51 2.21
C ARG A 193 2.87 -0.72 1.54
N MET A 194 1.88 -1.30 2.24
CA MET A 194 0.52 -1.41 1.67
C MET A 194 -0.15 -0.03 1.53
N GLU A 195 0.14 0.88 2.45
CA GLU A 195 -0.39 2.25 2.43
C GLU A 195 0.06 2.98 1.15
N THR A 196 1.37 2.97 0.85
CA THR A 196 1.93 3.51 -0.40
C THR A 196 1.28 2.90 -1.65
N ILE A 197 0.98 1.60 -1.64
CA ILE A 197 0.27 0.94 -2.74
C ILE A 197 -1.16 1.48 -2.89
N LEU A 198 -1.91 1.58 -1.78
CA LEU A 198 -3.28 2.10 -1.80
C LEU A 198 -3.34 3.55 -2.29
N TYR A 199 -2.43 4.41 -1.80
CA TYR A 199 -2.29 5.77 -2.30
C TYR A 199 -1.93 5.80 -3.79
N GLY A 200 -0.96 4.97 -4.22
CA GLY A 200 -0.58 4.87 -5.63
C GLY A 200 -1.71 4.40 -6.55
N VAL A 201 -2.56 3.48 -6.09
CA VAL A 201 -3.80 3.08 -6.78
C VAL A 201 -4.78 4.25 -6.84
N GLY A 202 -4.96 5.00 -5.74
CA GLY A 202 -5.79 6.20 -5.69
C GLY A 202 -5.35 7.27 -6.71
N LEU A 203 -4.04 7.53 -6.80
CA LEU A 203 -3.48 8.46 -7.79
C LEU A 203 -3.73 8.02 -9.23
N GLN A 204 -3.53 6.73 -9.53
CA GLN A 204 -3.84 6.17 -10.86
C GLN A 204 -5.32 6.32 -11.20
N LYS A 205 -6.24 6.02 -10.26
CA LYS A 205 -7.69 6.20 -10.45
C LYS A 205 -8.06 7.66 -10.71
N ASN A 206 -7.54 8.60 -9.92
CA ASN A 206 -7.77 10.02 -10.12
C ASN A 206 -7.31 10.49 -11.51
N ALA A 207 -6.13 10.05 -11.95
CA ALA A 207 -5.63 10.35 -13.28
C ALA A 207 -6.52 9.74 -14.37
N CYS A 208 -6.95 8.47 -14.21
CA CYS A 208 -7.88 7.81 -15.13
C CYS A 208 -9.21 8.56 -15.24
N ASP A 209 -9.81 8.98 -14.14
CA ASP A 209 -11.09 9.71 -14.14
C ASP A 209 -10.98 11.05 -14.87
N LEU A 210 -9.90 11.79 -14.63
CA LEU A 210 -9.63 13.06 -15.32
C LEU A 210 -9.34 12.85 -16.82
N LEU A 211 -8.59 11.80 -17.18
CA LEU A 211 -8.34 11.43 -18.58
C LEU A 211 -9.64 11.04 -19.31
N VAL A 212 -10.51 10.24 -18.66
CA VAL A 212 -11.81 9.86 -19.20
C VAL A 212 -12.66 11.09 -19.46
N ARG A 213 -12.71 12.05 -18.51
CA ARG A 213 -13.43 13.32 -18.69
C ARG A 213 -12.85 14.12 -19.85
N LEU A 214 -11.53 14.28 -19.91
CA LEU A 214 -10.83 14.98 -21.00
C LEU A 214 -11.19 14.37 -22.35
N TYR A 215 -11.01 13.06 -22.53
CA TYR A 215 -11.28 12.39 -23.79
C TYR A 215 -12.75 12.36 -24.19
N ALA A 216 -13.66 12.10 -23.24
CA ALA A 216 -15.08 11.92 -23.57
C ALA A 216 -15.86 13.23 -23.70
N THR A 217 -15.44 14.30 -23.02
CA THR A 217 -16.24 15.54 -22.92
C THR A 217 -15.59 16.76 -23.53
N LYS A 218 -14.26 16.74 -23.71
CA LYS A 218 -13.50 17.91 -24.19
C LYS A 218 -12.82 17.64 -25.53
N TRP A 219 -12.13 16.51 -25.65
CA TRP A 219 -11.27 16.21 -26.82
C TRP A 219 -11.86 15.25 -27.85
N ASP A 220 -13.08 14.75 -27.63
CA ASP A 220 -13.79 13.82 -28.53
C ASP A 220 -12.96 12.59 -28.97
N LYS A 221 -12.36 11.90 -27.99
CA LYS A 221 -11.60 10.65 -28.16
C LYS A 221 -12.26 9.48 -27.41
N PRO A 222 -13.48 9.06 -27.77
CA PRO A 222 -14.26 8.08 -27.01
C PRO A 222 -13.57 6.71 -26.86
N ASP A 223 -12.79 6.27 -27.85
CA ASP A 223 -12.06 5.00 -27.78
C ASP A 223 -10.92 5.04 -26.74
N ARG A 224 -10.21 6.17 -26.64
CA ARG A 224 -9.23 6.38 -25.56
C ARG A 224 -9.91 6.40 -24.21
N ALA A 225 -11.04 7.09 -24.07
CA ALA A 225 -11.83 7.08 -22.83
C ALA A 225 -12.22 5.64 -22.42
N ARG A 226 -12.62 4.79 -23.38
CA ARG A 226 -12.96 3.39 -23.13
C ARG A 226 -11.76 2.58 -22.65
N GLN A 227 -10.59 2.74 -23.29
CA GLN A 227 -9.35 2.07 -22.87
C GLN A 227 -8.94 2.45 -21.44
N VAL A 228 -9.05 3.73 -21.09
CA VAL A 228 -8.74 4.20 -19.74
C VAL A 228 -9.72 3.64 -18.70
N ARG A 229 -11.03 3.61 -18.99
CA ARG A 229 -12.03 2.96 -18.11
C ARG A 229 -11.72 1.49 -17.88
N HIS A 230 -11.38 0.77 -18.95
CA HIS A 230 -11.04 -0.66 -18.88
C HIS A 230 -9.86 -0.90 -17.93
N TYR A 231 -8.84 -0.05 -17.95
CA TYR A 231 -7.73 -0.13 -17.00
C TYR A 231 -8.17 0.18 -15.56
N ALA A 232 -8.98 1.25 -15.37
CA ALA A 232 -9.46 1.69 -14.06
C ALA A 232 -10.30 0.64 -13.33
N GLU A 233 -11.08 -0.19 -14.05
CA GLU A 233 -11.80 -1.33 -13.48
C GLU A 233 -10.85 -2.34 -12.80
N GLY A 234 -9.67 -2.55 -13.38
CA GLY A 234 -8.63 -3.40 -12.79
C GLY A 234 -8.08 -2.83 -11.48
N LEU A 235 -7.94 -1.50 -11.38
CA LEU A 235 -7.49 -0.82 -10.16
C LEU A 235 -8.49 -0.98 -9.02
N ALA A 236 -9.79 -0.91 -9.29
CA ALA A 236 -10.83 -1.08 -8.28
C ALA A 236 -10.77 -2.47 -7.61
N GLN A 237 -10.40 -3.51 -8.38
CA GLN A 237 -10.20 -4.84 -7.83
C GLN A 237 -8.98 -4.89 -6.88
N ILE A 238 -7.87 -4.24 -7.24
CA ILE A 238 -6.67 -4.17 -6.39
C ILE A 238 -7.00 -3.47 -5.07
N GLU A 239 -7.62 -2.30 -5.15
CA GLU A 239 -8.06 -1.52 -3.99
C GLU A 239 -8.95 -2.36 -3.07
N LEU A 240 -9.98 -3.03 -3.62
CA LEU A 240 -10.89 -3.87 -2.85
C LEU A 240 -10.14 -4.96 -2.06
N VAL A 241 -9.19 -5.65 -2.69
CA VAL A 241 -8.44 -6.73 -2.03
C VAL A 241 -7.44 -6.18 -1.02
N TYR A 242 -6.69 -5.12 -1.37
CA TYR A 242 -5.74 -4.49 -0.45
C TYR A 242 -6.43 -3.89 0.77
N SER A 243 -7.51 -3.13 0.59
CA SER A 243 -8.32 -2.60 1.69
C SER A 243 -8.96 -3.73 2.50
N GLY A 244 -9.29 -4.86 1.86
CA GLY A 244 -9.72 -6.09 2.53
C GLY A 244 -8.65 -6.63 3.47
N HIS A 245 -7.43 -6.86 2.99
CA HIS A 245 -6.32 -7.32 3.83
C HIS A 245 -5.98 -6.32 4.93
N TYR A 246 -5.89 -5.03 4.58
CA TYR A 246 -5.54 -3.97 5.52
C TYR A 246 -6.60 -3.85 6.63
N ASN A 247 -7.86 -3.55 6.28
CA ASN A 247 -8.90 -3.23 7.27
C ASN A 247 -9.54 -4.46 7.93
N ARG A 248 -9.58 -5.61 7.24
CA ARG A 248 -10.34 -6.79 7.71
C ARG A 248 -9.47 -7.92 8.24
N VAL A 249 -8.15 -7.88 8.03
CA VAL A 249 -7.25 -8.95 8.48
C VAL A 249 -6.10 -8.41 9.32
N ILE A 250 -5.19 -7.64 8.72
CA ILE A 250 -3.91 -7.25 9.32
C ILE A 250 -4.14 -6.30 10.49
N TRP A 251 -4.95 -5.28 10.28
CA TRP A 251 -5.12 -4.19 11.22
C TRP A 251 -6.42 -4.28 12.03
N ARG A 252 -7.03 -5.46 12.15
CA ARG A 252 -8.12 -5.63 13.10
C ARG A 252 -7.63 -5.55 14.54
N LEU A 253 -8.43 -4.92 15.40
CA LEU A 253 -8.23 -4.96 16.84
C LEU A 253 -9.03 -6.10 17.46
N PRO A 254 -8.62 -6.62 18.63
CA PRO A 254 -9.42 -7.58 19.39
C PRO A 254 -10.83 -7.04 19.69
N PRO A 255 -11.84 -7.92 19.79
CA PRO A 255 -11.77 -9.39 19.68
C PRO A 255 -11.81 -9.92 18.23
N ALA A 256 -11.87 -9.06 17.21
CA ALA A 256 -12.09 -9.45 15.82
C ALA A 256 -10.83 -9.94 15.08
N LEU A 257 -9.65 -9.76 15.67
CA LEU A 257 -8.36 -10.20 15.13
C LEU A 257 -8.20 -11.73 15.28
N ASN A 258 -7.98 -12.44 14.16
CA ASN A 258 -7.59 -13.84 14.18
C ASN A 258 -6.07 -13.98 13.95
N PRO A 259 -5.28 -14.46 14.94
CA PRO A 259 -3.84 -14.69 14.79
C PRO A 259 -3.48 -15.60 13.60
N GLY A 260 -4.30 -16.63 13.33
CA GLY A 260 -4.05 -17.60 12.27
C GLY A 260 -3.98 -16.98 10.88
N ASP A 261 -4.81 -15.97 10.62
CA ASP A 261 -4.80 -15.24 9.35
C ASP A 261 -3.52 -14.42 9.19
N VAL A 262 -3.07 -13.73 10.24
CA VAL A 262 -1.81 -12.97 10.24
C VAL A 262 -0.62 -13.90 9.99
N PHE A 263 -0.57 -15.06 10.66
CA PHE A 263 0.50 -16.05 10.43
C PHE A 263 0.55 -16.52 8.98
N ASN A 264 -0.62 -16.83 8.42
CA ASN A 264 -0.73 -17.30 7.05
C ASN A 264 -0.27 -16.23 6.04
N LEU A 265 -0.63 -14.96 6.26
CA LEU A 265 -0.15 -13.86 5.42
C LEU A 265 1.37 -13.71 5.47
N VAL A 266 1.98 -13.72 6.66
CA VAL A 266 3.45 -13.60 6.82
C VAL A 266 4.20 -14.71 6.09
N GLU A 267 3.68 -15.93 6.11
CA GLU A 267 4.36 -17.10 5.57
C GLU A 267 4.11 -17.33 4.07
N ASN A 268 2.88 -17.06 3.59
CA ASN A 268 2.41 -17.59 2.31
C ASN A 268 1.92 -16.52 1.31
N HIS A 269 1.70 -15.28 1.72
CA HIS A 269 1.24 -14.25 0.76
C HIS A 269 2.35 -13.94 -0.24
N ALA A 270 2.05 -13.88 -1.54
CA ALA A 270 3.04 -13.65 -2.61
C ALA A 270 3.49 -12.19 -2.71
N ASP A 271 2.61 -11.25 -2.37
CA ASP A 271 2.97 -9.82 -2.33
C ASP A 271 3.79 -9.47 -1.08
N ARG A 272 4.93 -8.80 -1.29
CA ARG A 272 5.88 -8.39 -0.25
C ARG A 272 5.28 -7.38 0.72
N ALA A 273 4.53 -6.39 0.25
CA ALA A 273 3.99 -5.35 1.10
C ALA A 273 2.98 -5.93 2.11
N VAL A 274 2.16 -6.88 1.66
CA VAL A 274 1.19 -7.57 2.53
C VAL A 274 1.91 -8.41 3.59
N ARG A 275 2.98 -9.14 3.22
CA ARG A 275 3.80 -9.88 4.19
C ARG A 275 4.42 -8.95 5.23
N LEU A 276 4.98 -7.82 4.79
CA LEU A 276 5.60 -6.83 5.67
C LEU A 276 4.58 -6.27 6.66
N GLU A 277 3.45 -5.75 6.20
CA GLU A 277 2.39 -5.24 7.10
C GLU A 277 1.86 -6.33 8.05
N ALA A 278 1.76 -7.58 7.59
CA ALA A 278 1.42 -8.70 8.46
C ALA A 278 2.50 -8.98 9.54
N VAL A 279 3.78 -8.71 9.27
CA VAL A 279 4.85 -8.75 10.28
C VAL A 279 4.63 -7.67 11.35
N LEU A 280 4.27 -6.44 10.98
CA LEU A 280 3.92 -5.41 11.97
C LEU A 280 2.73 -5.84 12.85
N ALA A 281 1.70 -6.43 12.24
CA ALA A 281 0.55 -6.95 12.96
C ALA A 281 0.91 -8.07 13.97
N LEU A 282 2.03 -8.77 13.80
CA LEU A 282 2.52 -9.72 14.82
C LEU A 282 2.76 -9.02 16.17
N GLY A 283 3.12 -7.74 16.19
CA GLY A 283 3.24 -6.96 17.43
C GLY A 283 1.89 -6.85 18.17
N VAL A 284 0.79 -6.62 17.44
CA VAL A 284 -0.55 -6.59 18.03
C VAL A 284 -0.95 -7.99 18.52
N VAL A 285 -0.71 -9.02 17.70
CA VAL A 285 -0.99 -10.41 18.09
C VAL A 285 -0.19 -10.81 19.34
N LYS A 286 1.09 -10.42 19.44
CA LYS A 286 1.97 -10.66 20.61
C LYS A 286 1.33 -10.22 21.92
N LEU A 287 0.65 -9.07 21.91
CA LEU A 287 0.06 -8.45 23.09
C LEU A 287 -1.38 -8.89 23.37
N THR A 288 -2.08 -9.43 22.37
CA THR A 288 -3.53 -9.65 22.45
C THR A 288 -3.94 -11.12 22.40
N CYS A 289 -3.06 -12.04 21.96
CA CYS A 289 -3.39 -13.45 21.86
C CYS A 289 -3.34 -14.17 23.22
N ASN A 290 -4.40 -14.91 23.54
CA ASN A 290 -4.50 -15.66 24.80
C ASN A 290 -3.90 -17.08 24.71
N ARG A 291 -3.89 -17.69 23.51
CA ARG A 291 -3.46 -19.08 23.32
C ARG A 291 -1.94 -19.21 23.36
N ARG A 292 -1.43 -20.23 24.04
CA ARG A 292 0.02 -20.50 24.14
C ARG A 292 0.66 -20.76 22.77
N GLY A 293 -0.03 -21.50 21.89
CA GLY A 293 0.45 -21.79 20.54
C GLY A 293 0.63 -20.53 19.70
N ASP A 294 -0.28 -19.56 19.80
CA ASP A 294 -0.20 -18.28 19.11
C ASP A 294 0.99 -17.45 19.63
N ARG A 295 1.16 -17.36 20.95
CA ARG A 295 2.30 -16.67 21.57
C ARG A 295 3.65 -17.24 21.11
N MET A 296 3.76 -18.58 21.04
CA MET A 296 4.97 -19.24 20.54
C MET A 296 5.20 -18.97 19.06
N LYS A 297 4.16 -19.08 18.23
CA LYS A 297 4.23 -18.84 16.78
C LYS A 297 4.61 -17.40 16.46
N VAL A 298 4.02 -16.40 17.13
CA VAL A 298 4.37 -14.98 17.00
C VAL A 298 5.85 -14.75 17.27
N ARG A 299 6.35 -15.18 18.44
CA ARG A 299 7.77 -14.98 18.82
C ARG A 299 8.72 -15.61 17.81
N ARG A 300 8.39 -16.82 17.33
CA ARG A 300 9.18 -17.51 16.32
C ARG A 300 9.20 -16.75 14.99
N LEU A 301 8.06 -16.22 14.55
CA LEU A 301 7.97 -15.45 13.30
C LEU A 301 8.73 -14.12 13.41
N ILE A 302 8.57 -13.38 14.51
CA ILE A 302 9.32 -12.15 14.77
C ILE A 302 10.83 -12.44 14.78
N ALA A 303 11.29 -13.44 15.54
CA ALA A 303 12.71 -13.82 15.59
C ALA A 303 13.26 -14.22 14.22
N LYS A 304 12.49 -14.99 13.43
CA LYS A 304 12.86 -15.34 12.05
C LYS A 304 13.04 -14.09 11.18
N LYS A 305 12.16 -13.09 11.31
CA LYS A 305 12.20 -11.87 10.52
C LYS A 305 13.26 -10.86 10.98
N LEU A 306 13.57 -10.81 12.27
CA LEU A 306 14.73 -10.09 12.81
C LEU A 306 16.06 -10.60 12.23
N GLY A 307 16.15 -11.90 11.94
CA GLY A 307 17.29 -12.52 11.26
C GLY A 307 17.25 -12.45 9.73
N SER A 308 16.30 -11.74 9.11
CA SER A 308 16.20 -11.63 7.65
C SER A 308 17.39 -10.86 7.07
N SER A 309 17.85 -11.23 5.87
CA SER A 309 18.87 -10.44 5.14
C SER A 309 18.29 -9.16 4.56
N ASP A 310 16.97 -9.11 4.30
CA ASP A 310 16.27 -7.93 3.82
C ASP A 310 16.13 -6.89 4.96
N PRO A 311 16.71 -5.69 4.81
CA PRO A 311 16.64 -4.65 5.85
C PRO A 311 15.21 -4.19 6.14
N ILE A 312 14.31 -4.21 5.16
CA ILE A 312 12.91 -3.79 5.38
C ILE A 312 12.20 -4.80 6.28
N ASP A 313 12.32 -6.09 5.97
CA ASP A 313 11.81 -7.18 6.82
C ASP A 313 12.29 -7.05 8.28
N ARG A 314 13.57 -6.70 8.49
CA ARG A 314 14.15 -6.54 9.83
C ARG A 314 13.54 -5.37 10.59
N GLU A 315 13.40 -4.20 9.98
CA GLU A 315 12.83 -3.03 10.66
C GLU A 315 11.35 -3.22 10.97
N PHE A 316 10.58 -3.85 10.08
CA PHE A 316 9.22 -4.29 10.36
C PHE A 316 9.15 -5.23 11.58
N ALA A 317 10.08 -6.18 11.68
CA ALA A 317 10.15 -7.09 12.81
C ALA A 317 10.59 -6.40 14.11
N LYS A 318 11.55 -5.46 14.05
CA LYS A 318 11.96 -4.65 15.20
C LYS A 318 10.81 -3.81 15.74
N ALA A 319 10.05 -3.16 14.85
CA ALA A 319 8.85 -2.43 15.21
C ALA A 319 7.81 -3.36 15.88
N ALA A 320 7.51 -4.51 15.28
CA ALA A 320 6.62 -5.51 15.88
C ALA A 320 7.08 -5.99 17.27
N ASP A 321 8.40 -6.18 17.44
CA ASP A 321 9.01 -6.60 18.72
C ASP A 321 9.00 -5.49 19.77
N ALA A 322 9.20 -4.24 19.36
CA ALA A 322 9.17 -3.05 20.22
C ALA A 322 7.74 -2.65 20.64
N LEU A 323 6.69 -3.09 19.93
CA LEU A 323 5.31 -2.75 20.29
C LEU A 323 4.97 -3.23 21.72
N ASP A 324 4.57 -2.29 22.57
CA ASP A 324 4.12 -2.52 23.95
C ASP A 324 2.64 -2.14 24.15
N ALA A 325 2.15 -2.31 25.38
CA ALA A 325 0.75 -2.04 25.73
C ALA A 325 0.37 -0.55 25.67
N GLU A 326 1.33 0.38 25.80
CA GLU A 326 1.06 1.81 25.65
C GLU A 326 0.94 2.19 24.18
N LEU A 327 1.88 1.74 23.35
CA LEU A 327 1.84 1.95 21.91
C LEU A 327 0.61 1.31 21.28
N LEU A 328 0.19 0.13 21.75
CA LEU A 328 -1.06 -0.48 21.30
C LEU A 328 -2.30 0.37 21.64
N ARG A 329 -2.34 1.00 22.82
CA ARG A 329 -3.43 1.93 23.18
C ARG A 329 -3.43 3.17 22.29
N ARG A 330 -2.26 3.75 22.01
CA ARG A 330 -2.14 4.89 21.08
C ARG A 330 -2.58 4.51 19.67
N LEU A 331 -2.20 3.32 19.18
CA LEU A 331 -2.63 2.80 17.88
C LEU A 331 -4.16 2.64 17.81
N ALA A 332 -4.80 2.22 18.90
CA ALA A 332 -6.25 2.09 18.98
C ALA A 332 -6.99 3.44 19.01
N GLN A 333 -6.35 4.51 19.50
CA GLN A 333 -6.91 5.87 19.52
C GLN A 333 -6.73 6.61 18.17
N ALA A 334 -5.70 6.26 17.40
CA ALA A 334 -5.39 6.88 16.12
C ALA A 334 -6.28 6.36 14.96
N ARG A 335 -7.25 5.48 15.24
CA ARG A 335 -8.11 4.82 14.24
C ARG A 335 -9.58 5.16 14.44
#